data_AF-A0A832YMA2-F1
#
_entry.id   AF-A0A832YMA2-F1
#
_cell.length_a   1.000
_cell.length_b   1.000
_cell.length_c   1.000
_cell.angle_alpha   90.00
_cell.angle_beta   90.00
_cell.angle_gamma   90.00
#
_symmetry.space_group_name_H-M   'P 1'
#
loop_
_entity.id
_entity.type
_entity.pdbx_description
1 polymer ?
#
loop_
_entity_poly.entity_id
_entity_poly.type
_entity_poly.pdbx_seq_one_letter_code
_entity_poly.pdbx_strand_id
1 'polypeptide(L)'
;MTLPPSNPESKLIPVWTPNKQFQGQHQSDIDVTGGIYLKLSVAEKISQHVPMVWIIDGECPERIGEVVQNGETYGTRIIPESP
;
A
#
# COMPACT_ATOMS: atom_id res chain seq x y z
N MET A 1 -0.50 6.61 0.35
CA MET A 1 -1.21 7.91 0.33
C MET A 1 -0.61 8.80 -0.75
N THR A 2 -1.38 9.74 -1.30
CA THR A 2 -0.90 10.66 -2.37
C THR A 2 0.07 11.72 -1.85
N LEU A 3 -0.02 12.07 -0.56
CA LEU A 3 0.81 13.06 0.14
C LEU A 3 1.17 12.53 1.55
N PRO A 4 2.04 13.21 2.32
CA PRO A 4 2.27 12.85 3.73
C PRO A 4 0.95 12.80 4.53
N PRO A 5 0.79 11.91 5.53
CA PRO A 5 -0.46 11.76 6.29
C PRO A 5 -0.92 13.02 7.03
N SER A 6 0.02 13.89 7.38
CA SER A 6 -0.24 15.19 8.02
C SER A 6 -0.84 16.23 7.07
N ASN A 7 -0.84 15.97 5.76
CA ASN A 7 -1.44 16.86 4.78
C ASN A 7 -2.95 16.52 4.65
N PRO A 8 -3.86 17.47 4.90
CA PRO A 8 -5.31 17.23 4.81
C PRO A 8 -5.79 16.86 3.40
N GLU A 9 -5.04 17.22 2.35
CA GLU A 9 -5.32 16.83 0.97
C GLU A 9 -4.79 15.43 0.62
N SER A 10 -4.18 14.74 1.59
CA SER A 10 -3.66 13.40 1.38
C SER A 10 -4.78 12.38 1.23
N LYS A 11 -4.75 11.63 0.13
CA LYS A 11 -5.75 10.63 -0.21
C LYS A 11 -5.14 9.24 -0.19
N LEU A 12 -5.98 8.24 0.15
CA LEU A 12 -5.62 6.84 0.00
C LEU A 12 -5.38 6.53 -1.48
N ILE A 13 -4.39 5.69 -1.76
CA ILE A 13 -4.18 5.13 -3.09
C ILE A 13 -4.89 3.77 -3.09
N PRO A 14 -6.03 3.61 -3.77
CA PRO A 14 -6.81 2.37 -3.69
C PRO A 14 -6.13 1.20 -4.41
N VAL A 15 -5.38 1.50 -5.47
CA VAL A 15 -4.60 0.53 -6.26
C VAL A 15 -3.20 1.07 -6.50
N TRP A 16 -2.21 0.26 -6.17
CA TRP A 16 -0.80 0.54 -6.37
C TRP A 16 -0.14 -0.50 -7.29
N THR A 17 0.70 0.00 -8.19
CA THR A 17 1.55 -0.77 -9.11
C THR A 17 2.99 -0.21 -9.03
N PRO A 18 4.03 -0.99 -9.33
CA PRO A 18 5.43 -0.56 -9.24
C PRO A 18 5.75 0.70 -10.05
N ASN A 19 5.19 0.84 -11.26
CA ASN A 19 5.29 2.05 -12.08
C ASN A 19 4.60 3.30 -11.49
N LYS A 20 3.75 3.15 -10.46
CA LYS A 20 3.06 4.27 -9.81
C LYS A 20 3.97 4.89 -8.76
N GLN A 21 4.74 5.89 -9.20
CA GLN A 21 5.57 6.69 -8.30
C GLN A 21 4.72 7.37 -7.22
N PHE A 22 5.21 7.34 -5.98
CA PHE A 22 4.68 8.15 -4.90
C PHE A 22 5.05 9.61 -5.14
N GLN A 23 4.07 10.53 -5.10
CA GLN A 23 4.34 11.94 -4.83
C GLN A 23 4.51 12.21 -3.32
N GLY A 24 5.09 11.24 -2.60
CA GLY A 24 5.60 11.49 -1.27
C GLY A 24 6.93 12.20 -1.45
N GLN A 25 7.06 13.43 -0.93
CA GLN A 25 8.37 14.05 -0.77
C GLN A 25 9.30 13.03 -0.11
N HIS A 26 10.34 12.62 -0.83
CA HIS A 26 11.49 11.97 -0.22
C HIS A 26 12.14 13.05 0.64
N GLN A 27 11.67 13.22 1.88
CA GLN A 27 12.47 13.90 2.87
C GLN A 27 13.63 12.96 3.16
N SER A 28 14.78 13.25 2.55
CA SER A 28 16.07 12.58 2.76
C SER A 28 16.43 12.45 4.24
N ASP A 29 15.82 13.30 5.08
CA ASP A 29 16.04 13.38 6.52
C ASP A 29 15.18 12.41 7.35
N ILE A 30 14.22 11.72 6.73
CA ILE A 30 13.46 10.66 7.41
C ILE A 30 14.02 9.32 6.98
N ASP A 31 14.72 8.68 7.90
CA ASP A 31 15.21 7.31 7.77
C ASP A 31 14.03 6.35 7.59
N VAL A 32 13.70 6.03 6.34
CA VAL A 32 12.64 5.07 5.96
C VAL A 32 13.18 3.68 5.66
N THR A 33 14.37 3.33 6.15
CA THR A 33 14.98 2.01 5.93
C THR A 33 14.10 0.83 6.43
N GLY A 34 13.13 1.08 7.32
CA GLY A 34 12.05 0.15 7.69
C GLY A 34 10.61 0.63 7.38
N GLY A 35 10.45 1.69 6.57
CA GLY A 35 9.20 2.42 6.37
C GLY A 35 8.27 1.86 5.30
N ILE A 36 7.36 2.71 4.81
CA ILE A 36 6.32 2.34 3.83
C ILE A 36 6.91 1.79 2.51
N TYR A 37 8.09 2.25 2.10
CA TYR A 37 8.76 1.78 0.88
C TYR A 37 9.16 0.30 0.96
N LEU A 38 9.72 -0.14 2.09
CA LEU A 38 10.05 -1.55 2.30
C LEU A 38 8.78 -2.42 2.30
N LYS A 39 7.71 -1.95 2.95
CA LYS A 39 6.42 -2.66 2.95
C LYS A 39 5.86 -2.82 1.54
N LEU A 40 5.96 -1.79 0.70
CA LEU A 40 5.52 -1.85 -0.70
C LEU A 40 6.40 -2.77 -1.54
N SER A 41 7.74 -2.68 -1.41
CA SER A 41 8.65 -3.55 -2.15
C SER A 41 8.47 -5.03 -1.80
N VAL A 42 8.23 -5.34 -0.52
CA VAL A 42 7.91 -6.71 -0.09
C VAL A 42 6.55 -7.14 -0.62
N ALA A 43 5.53 -6.28 -0.51
CA ALA A 43 4.18 -6.60 -0.99
C ALA A 43 4.14 -6.82 -2.51
N GLU A 44 4.91 -6.04 -3.28
CA GLU A 44 5.11 -6.24 -4.72
C GLU A 44 5.66 -7.64 -5.02
N LYS A 45 6.77 -8.03 -4.37
CA LYS A 45 7.37 -9.36 -4.55
C LYS A 45 6.38 -10.49 -4.22
N ILE A 46 5.57 -10.31 -3.18
CA ILE A 46 4.52 -11.27 -2.82
C ILE A 46 3.44 -11.29 -3.91
N SER A 47 3.03 -10.14 -4.45
CA SER A 47 1.97 -10.03 -5.46
C SER A 47 2.30 -10.71 -6.80
N GLN A 48 3.59 -10.90 -7.10
CA GLN A 48 4.04 -11.70 -8.25
C GLN A 48 3.68 -13.19 -8.12
N HIS A 49 3.45 -13.67 -6.89
CA HIS A 49 3.21 -15.07 -6.58
C HIS A 49 1.77 -15.35 -6.12
N VAL A 50 1.07 -14.35 -5.56
CA VAL A 50 -0.31 -14.48 -5.09
C VAL A 50 -1.18 -13.27 -5.51
N PRO A 51 -2.44 -13.48 -5.89
CA PRO A 51 -3.28 -12.43 -6.49
C PRO A 51 -3.90 -11.44 -5.48
N MET A 52 -3.94 -11.78 -4.19
CA MET A 52 -4.68 -11.04 -3.17
C MET A 52 -3.72 -10.43 -2.15
N VAL A 53 -3.05 -9.35 -2.55
CA VAL A 53 -2.13 -8.61 -1.70
C VAL A 53 -2.67 -7.22 -1.40
N TRP A 54 -2.73 -6.91 -0.11
CA TRP A 54 -3.30 -5.66 0.41
C TRP A 54 -2.40 -5.04 1.46
N ILE A 55 -2.33 -3.71 1.45
CA ILE A 55 -1.89 -2.90 2.59
C ILE A 55 -3.14 -2.28 3.20
N ILE A 56 -3.39 -2.61 4.47
CA ILE A 56 -4.54 -2.14 5.24
C ILE A 56 -4.08 -1.54 6.56
N ASP A 57 -4.98 -0.80 7.21
CA ASP A 57 -4.76 -0.27 8.55
C ASP A 57 -4.89 -1.38 9.59
N GLY A 58 -3.84 -1.56 10.40
CA GLY A 58 -3.80 -2.58 11.44
C GLY A 58 -4.67 -2.28 12.65
N GLU A 59 -5.15 -1.04 12.79
CA GLU A 59 -6.06 -0.63 13.88
C GLU A 59 -7.52 -1.00 13.60
N CYS A 60 -7.84 -1.39 12.36
CA CYS A 60 -9.18 -1.78 11.89
C CYS A 60 -9.21 -3.27 11.50
N PRO A 61 -9.27 -4.20 12.47
CA PRO A 61 -9.21 -5.64 12.22
C PRO A 61 -10.33 -6.18 11.32
N GLU A 62 -11.49 -5.52 11.29
CA GLU A 62 -12.64 -5.86 10.43
C GLU A 62 -12.27 -5.92 8.95
N ARG A 63 -11.28 -5.14 8.51
CA ARG A 63 -10.79 -5.10 7.12
C ARG A 63 -10.22 -6.44 6.66
N ILE A 64 -9.60 -7.19 7.57
CA ILE A 64 -9.14 -8.55 7.25
C ILE A 64 -10.34 -9.46 6.97
N GLY A 65 -11.39 -9.34 7.78
CA GLY A 65 -12.64 -10.09 7.59
C GLY A 65 -13.29 -9.79 6.24
N GLU A 66 -13.34 -8.52 5.84
CA GLU A 66 -13.86 -8.09 4.53
C GLU A 66 -13.08 -8.71 3.36
N VAL A 67 -11.73 -8.71 3.42
CA VAL A 67 -10.89 -9.34 2.39
C VAL A 67 -11.19 -10.83 2.28
N VAL A 68 -11.32 -11.53 3.41
CA VAL A 68 -11.57 -12.98 3.44
C VAL A 68 -12.97 -13.31 2.94
N GLN A 69 -13.99 -12.52 3.29
CA GLN A 69 -15.38 -12.78 2.94
C GLN A 69 -15.73 -12.34 1.51
N ASN A 70 -15.26 -11.16 1.12
CA ASN A 70 -15.72 -10.47 -0.09
C ASN A 70 -14.62 -10.32 -1.15
N GLY A 71 -13.35 -10.57 -0.79
CA GLY A 71 -12.19 -10.34 -1.66
C GLY A 71 -11.76 -8.86 -1.77
N GLU A 72 -12.46 -7.95 -1.08
CA GLU A 72 -12.24 -6.50 -1.14
C GLU A 72 -12.36 -5.87 0.25
N THR A 73 -11.67 -4.74 0.45
CA THR A 73 -11.71 -3.94 1.69
C THR A 73 -11.25 -2.51 1.43
N TYR A 74 -11.37 -1.64 2.43
CA TYR A 74 -10.76 -0.31 2.42
C TYR A 74 -9.25 -0.38 2.71
N GLY A 75 -8.45 -0.22 1.66
CA GLY A 75 -6.99 -0.21 1.72
C GLY A 75 -6.35 0.05 0.37
N THR A 76 -5.06 -0.29 0.27
CA THR A 76 -4.31 -0.25 -0.99
C THR A 76 -4.12 -1.67 -1.50
N ARG A 77 -4.76 -2.00 -2.63
CA ARG A 77 -4.52 -3.25 -3.34
C ARG A 77 -3.21 -3.16 -4.12
N ILE A 78 -2.37 -4.18 -3.99
CA ILE A 78 -1.10 -4.29 -4.70
C ILE A 78 -1.33 -5.18 -5.92
N ILE A 79 -1.04 -4.63 -7.10
CA ILE A 79 -1.12 -5.36 -8.36
C ILE A 79 0.32 -5.51 -8.87
N PRO A 80 0.77 -6.74 -9.19
CA PRO A 80 2.08 -6.93 -9.79
C PRO A 80 2.10 -6.25 -11.16
N GLU A 81 3.28 -5.85 -11.62
CA GLU A 81 3.39 -5.59 -13.05
C GLU A 81 3.09 -6.87 -13.82
N SER A 82 2.19 -6.76 -14.82
CA SER A 82 2.02 -7.83 -15.78
C SER A 82 3.38 -8.17 -16.38
N PRO A 83 3.73 -9.46 -16.54
CA PRO A 83 4.92 -9.84 -17.31
C PRO A 83 4.87 -9.34 -18.75
#